data_AF-A0AAE7LLY0-F1
#
_entry.id   AF-A0AAE7LLY0-F1
#
_cell.length_a   1.000
_cell.length_b   1.000
_cell.length_c   1.000
_cell.angle_alpha   90.00
_cell.angle_beta   90.00
_cell.angle_gamma   90.00
#
_symmetry.space_group_name_H-M   'P 1'
#
loop_
_entity.id
_entity.type
_entity.pdbx_description
1 polymer ?
#
loop_
_entity_poly.entity_id
_entity_poly.type
_entity_poly.pdbx_seq_one_letter_code
_entity_poly.pdbx_strand_id
1 'polypeptide(L)'
;MSDLTNIYEGFFSQPGRIKSFEKKRIISEKGVLISFYEAQVEYPNGEISSHIYYPDKKIKDVLNVWVVFDCFVTNEKRYIMHIYQ
;
A
#
# COMPACT_ATOMS: atom_id res chain seq x y z
N MET A 1 -27.25 -19.32 -9.54
CA MET A 1 -27.41 -17.97 -8.95
C MET A 1 -26.01 -17.43 -8.78
N SER A 2 -25.72 -16.30 -9.40
CA SER A 2 -24.40 -15.68 -9.44
C SER A 2 -24.05 -15.13 -8.05
N ASP A 3 -23.13 -15.80 -7.37
CA ASP A 3 -22.46 -15.24 -6.19
C ASP A 3 -21.59 -14.06 -6.66
N LEU A 4 -22.16 -12.87 -6.50
CA LEU A 4 -21.45 -11.60 -6.55
C LEU A 4 -20.58 -11.53 -5.29
N THR A 5 -19.46 -12.24 -5.30
CA THR A 5 -18.49 -12.23 -4.22
C THR A 5 -17.90 -10.83 -4.10
N ASN A 6 -18.30 -10.11 -3.04
CA ASN A 6 -17.73 -8.88 -2.47
C ASN A 6 -16.65 -8.18 -3.30
N ILE A 7 -17.04 -7.14 -4.05
CA ILE A 7 -16.11 -6.31 -4.84
C ILE A 7 -15.48 -5.17 -3.99
N TYR A 8 -15.64 -5.21 -2.66
CA TYR A 8 -15.03 -4.26 -1.73
C TYR A 8 -14.28 -5.02 -0.63
N GLU A 9 -13.11 -5.53 -0.98
CA GLU A 9 -12.08 -5.96 -0.03
C GLU A 9 -11.69 -4.75 0.87
N GLY A 10 -11.67 -4.97 2.19
CA GLY A 10 -11.92 -3.92 3.20
C GLY A 10 -10.94 -2.74 3.24
N PHE A 11 -11.48 -1.57 3.59
CA PHE A 11 -10.72 -0.38 3.99
C PHE A 11 -10.54 -0.39 5.51
N PHE A 12 -9.31 -0.23 5.99
CA PHE A 12 -9.02 -0.18 7.42
C PHE A 12 -7.72 0.57 7.71
N SER A 13 -7.62 1.14 8.90
CA SER A 13 -6.39 1.77 9.38
C SER A 13 -5.59 0.79 10.23
N GLN A 14 -4.27 0.79 10.07
CA GLN A 14 -3.39 -0.10 10.83
C GLN A 14 -2.00 0.51 11.06
N PRO A 15 -1.30 0.11 12.13
CA PRO A 15 0.10 0.48 12.33
C PRO A 15 1.03 -0.39 11.48
N GLY A 16 2.13 0.20 11.01
CA GLY A 16 3.22 -0.54 10.37
C GLY A 16 4.49 0.29 10.28
N ARG A 17 5.62 -0.39 10.12
CA ARG A 17 6.93 0.24 9.93
C ARG A 17 7.37 0.05 8.49
N ILE A 18 7.54 1.16 7.78
CA ILE A 18 7.97 1.09 6.37
C ILE A 18 9.49 0.90 6.32
N LYS A 19 9.95 -0.25 5.85
CA LYS A 19 11.38 -0.64 5.89
C LYS A 19 12.14 -0.22 4.65
N SER A 20 11.47 -0.27 3.51
CA SER A 20 12.05 0.08 2.23
C SER A 20 10.96 0.51 1.25
N PHE A 21 11.41 1.22 0.22
CA PHE A 21 10.59 1.55 -0.95
C PHE A 21 11.38 1.21 -2.21
N GLU A 22 10.73 0.58 -3.17
CA GLU A 22 11.25 0.42 -4.51
C GLU A 22 10.39 1.20 -5.50
N LYS A 23 11.00 2.05 -6.33
CA LYS A 23 10.25 2.79 -7.35
C LYS A 23 9.91 1.86 -8.50
N LYS A 24 8.61 1.70 -8.78
CA LYS A 24 8.11 0.93 -9.92
C LYS A 24 7.48 1.85 -10.97
N ARG A 25 7.48 1.38 -12.21
CA ARG A 25 6.82 2.01 -13.36
C ARG A 25 6.17 0.93 -14.20
N ILE A 26 4.91 1.14 -14.56
CA ILE A 26 4.17 0.24 -15.46
C ILE A 26 3.48 1.07 -16.53
N ILE A 27 3.31 0.50 -17.71
CA ILE A 27 2.42 1.05 -18.74
C ILE A 27 1.13 0.25 -18.63
N SER A 28 0.03 0.93 -18.32
CA SER A 28 -1.29 0.28 -18.27
C SER A 28 -1.71 -0.20 -19.66
N GLU A 29 -2.71 -1.08 -19.71
CA GLU A 29 -3.31 -1.57 -20.97
C GLU A 29 -3.83 -0.43 -21.86
N LYS A 30 -4.19 0.71 -21.26
CA LYS A 30 -4.63 1.93 -21.97
C LYS A 30 -3.47 2.83 -22.43
N GLY A 31 -2.22 2.39 -22.29
CA GLY A 31 -1.02 3.15 -22.66
C GLY A 31 -0.61 4.24 -21.67
N VAL A 32 -1.27 4.34 -20.50
CA VAL A 32 -0.93 5.33 -19.48
C VAL A 32 0.27 4.85 -18.67
N LEU A 33 1.34 5.64 -18.63
CA LEU A 33 2.49 5.41 -17.74
C LEU A 33 2.11 5.73 -16.30
N ILE A 34 2.20 4.75 -15.42
CA ILE A 34 1.94 4.87 -13.99
C ILE A 34 3.26 4.66 -13.25
N SER A 35 3.59 5.56 -12.33
CA SER A 35 4.73 5.40 -11.42
C SER A 35 4.23 5.37 -9.98
N PHE A 36 4.70 4.40 -9.22
CA PHE A 36 4.36 4.21 -7.81
C PHE A 36 5.56 3.66 -7.06
N TYR A 37 5.44 3.54 -5.74
CA TYR A 37 6.42 2.85 -4.92
C TYR A 37 5.84 1.53 -4.41
N GLU A 38 6.66 0.50 -4.40
CA GLU A 38 6.40 -0.73 -3.67
C GLU A 38 7.06 -0.60 -2.30
N ALA A 39 6.25 -0.50 -1.25
CA ALA A 39 6.67 -0.34 0.13
C ALA A 39 6.67 -1.70 0.84
N GLN A 40 7.77 -2.03 1.53
CA GLN A 40 7.82 -3.19 2.42
C GLN A 40 7.45 -2.73 3.83
N VAL A 41 6.33 -3.23 4.35
CA VAL A 41 5.78 -2.85 5.65
C VAL A 41 5.96 -4.01 6.63
N GLU A 42 6.66 -3.74 7.73
CA GLU A 42 6.77 -4.62 8.89
C GLU A 42 5.66 -4.30 9.89
N TYR A 43 4.86 -5.29 10.25
CA TYR A 43 3.73 -5.17 11.17
C TYR A 43 4.14 -5.52 12.62
N PRO A 44 3.34 -5.15 13.64
CA PRO A 44 3.68 -5.42 15.05
C PRO A 44 3.88 -6.91 15.39
N ASN A 45 3.26 -7.80 14.62
CA ASN A 45 3.43 -9.25 14.75
C ASN A 45 4.73 -9.78 14.09
N GLY A 46 5.55 -8.91 13.49
CA GLY A 46 6.78 -9.25 12.77
C GLY A 46 6.56 -9.69 11.32
N GLU A 47 5.32 -9.77 10.84
CA GLU A 47 5.02 -10.07 9.44
C GLU A 47 5.46 -8.91 8.54
N ILE A 48 5.98 -9.23 7.36
CA ILE A 48 6.35 -8.25 6.34
C ILE A 48 5.48 -8.45 5.12
N SER A 49 4.89 -7.36 4.62
CA SER A 49 4.03 -7.39 3.44
C SER A 49 4.36 -6.26 2.47
N SER A 50 4.14 -6.53 1.19
CA SER A 50 4.30 -5.54 0.11
C SER A 50 3.03 -4.71 -0.07
N HIS A 51 3.21 -3.41 -0.21
CA HIS A 51 2.15 -2.44 -0.47
C HIS A 51 2.47 -1.55 -1.65
N ILE A 52 1.46 -1.26 -2.46
CA ILE A 52 1.51 -0.20 -3.47
C ILE A 52 1.27 1.12 -2.76
N TYR A 53 2.18 2.07 -2.93
CA TYR A 53 2.13 3.38 -2.33
C TYR A 53 2.25 4.47 -3.40
N TYR A 54 1.23 5.33 -3.45
CA TYR A 54 1.24 6.57 -4.20
C TYR A 54 1.54 7.69 -3.20
N PRO A 55 2.73 8.32 -3.26
CA PRO A 55 3.22 9.12 -2.16
C PRO A 55 2.37 10.37 -1.93
N ASP A 56 1.67 10.39 -0.81
CA ASP A 56 1.02 11.57 -0.24
C ASP A 56 1.98 12.34 0.69
N LYS A 57 2.98 11.65 1.25
CA LYS A 57 4.09 12.21 2.05
C LYS A 57 5.46 11.91 1.45
N LYS A 58 6.47 12.71 1.84
CA LYS A 58 7.86 12.46 1.43
C LYS A 58 8.36 11.17 2.09
N ILE A 59 8.91 10.26 1.28
CA ILE A 59 9.42 8.95 1.72
C ILE A 59 10.34 9.03 2.94
N LYS A 60 11.24 10.01 2.97
CA LYS A 60 12.20 10.20 4.06
C LYS A 60 11.54 10.46 5.43
N ASP A 61 10.31 10.94 5.45
CA ASP A 61 9.60 11.28 6.69
C ASP A 61 8.97 10.03 7.33
N VAL A 62 8.84 8.93 6.59
CA VAL A 62 8.15 7.70 7.02
C VAL A 62 9.04 6.45 6.97
N LEU A 63 10.24 6.56 6.41
CA LEU A 63 11.17 5.43 6.29
C LEU A 63 11.76 5.04 7.65
N ASN A 64 11.68 3.76 7.97
CA ASN A 64 12.12 3.13 9.21
C ASN A 64 11.42 3.65 10.48
N VAL A 65 10.29 4.33 10.34
CA VAL A 65 9.45 4.83 11.44
C VAL A 65 8.14 4.04 11.50
N TRP A 66 7.60 3.86 12.72
CA TRP A 66 6.25 3.33 12.91
C TRP A 66 5.22 4.41 12.58
N VAL A 67 4.32 4.09 11.66
CA VAL A 67 3.24 5.00 11.23
C VAL A 67 1.90 4.28 11.29
N VAL A 68 0.82 5.06 11.43
CA VAL A 68 -0.53 4.55 11.18
C VAL A 68 -0.91 4.97 9.77
N PHE A 69 -1.51 4.05 9.01
CA PHE A 69 -1.90 4.32 7.64
C PHE A 69 -3.22 3.63 7.28
N ASP A 70 -3.92 4.22 6.33
CA ASP A 70 -5.08 3.60 5.71
C ASP A 70 -4.64 2.61 4.64
N CYS A 71 -5.13 1.38 4.78
CA CYS A 71 -4.90 0.28 3.88
C CYS A 71 -6.19 -0.07 3.14
N PHE A 72 -6.08 -0.19 1.82
CA PHE A 72 -7.11 -0.77 0.97
C PHE A 72 -6.56 -2.05 0.36
N VAL A 73 -7.32 -3.13 0.40
CA VAL A 73 -6.95 -4.41 -0.22
C VAL A 73 -7.88 -4.64 -1.40
N THR A 74 -7.34 -5.03 -2.55
CA THR A 74 -8.16 -5.49 -3.69
C THR A 74 -7.35 -6.45 -4.55
N ASN A 75 -7.94 -7.58 -4.96
CA ASN A 75 -7.28 -8.58 -5.81
C ASN A 75 -5.92 -9.00 -5.21
N GLU A 76 -5.90 -9.28 -3.91
CA GLU A 76 -4.71 -9.66 -3.13
C GLU A 76 -3.60 -8.60 -3.05
N LYS A 77 -3.81 -7.40 -3.60
CA LYS A 77 -2.88 -6.27 -3.52
C LYS A 77 -3.27 -5.34 -2.40
N ARG A 78 -2.27 -4.86 -1.67
CA ARG A 78 -2.44 -3.88 -0.59
C ARG A 78 -2.01 -2.51 -1.07
N TYR A 79 -2.78 -1.49 -0.71
CA TYR A 79 -2.58 -0.11 -1.11
C TYR A 79 -2.54 0.78 0.14
N ILE A 80 -1.46 1.53 0.28
CA ILE A 80 -1.37 2.60 1.29
C ILE A 80 -2.04 3.83 0.67
N MET A 81 -3.15 4.26 1.27
CA MET A 81 -3.96 5.38 0.79
C MET A 81 -3.60 6.69 1.45
N HIS A 82 -3.33 6.66 2.75
CA HIS A 82 -2.97 7.83 3.54
C HIS A 82 -2.10 7.44 4.73
N ILE A 83 -1.09 8.24 5.06
CA ILE A 83 -0.27 8.03 6.26
C ILE A 83 -0.53 9.15 7.28
N TYR A 84 -1.00 8.77 8.46
CA TYR A 84 -1.23 9.68 9.58
C TYR A 84 0.10 10.06 10.27
N GLN A 85 0.19 11.29 10.79
CA GLN A 85 1.33 11.81 11.56
C GLN A 85 0.88 12.13 12.99
#